data_AF-T1BQC4-F1
#
_entry.id   AF-T1BQC4-F1
#
_cell.length_a   1.000
_cell.length_b   1.000
_cell.length_c   1.000
_cell.angle_alpha   90.00
_cell.angle_beta   90.00
_cell.angle_gamma   90.00
#
_symmetry.space_group_name_H-M   'P 1'
#
loop_
_entity.id
_entity.type
_entity.pdbx_description
1 polymer ?
#
loop_
_entity_poly.entity_id
_entity_poly.type
_entity_poly.pdbx_seq_one_letter_code
_entity_poly.pdbx_strand_id
1 'polypeptide(L)'
;MGNIDGLPGPTDAWLTLGALARETERIRLGTLLTAGTFRLPGHLAIMVAQVDEMSGGRVELGLGAGWYEDEHAAYGIPFPSLKERFDRLEEQLSVITGLWATPAGERFSFHGKYYQLSSCPALPHPLQRPKPPMILGGLGADVRRRWQLDMPMSSMFRFLLWRYSLPSTEPWIVLVSRSGAIQPAS
;
A
#
# COMPACT_ATOMS: atom_id res chain seq x y z
N MET A 1 -13.15 20.46 -7.76
CA MET A 1 -13.94 19.35 -8.33
C MET A 1 -14.14 19.61 -9.82
N GLY A 2 -13.67 18.73 -10.70
CA GLY A 2 -14.38 18.59 -11.97
C GLY A 2 -15.84 18.23 -11.64
N ASN A 3 -16.79 18.67 -12.45
CA ASN A 3 -18.22 18.57 -12.19
C ASN A 3 -18.73 17.10 -12.23
N ILE A 4 -18.27 16.27 -11.29
CA ILE A 4 -18.61 14.86 -11.11
C ILE A 4 -19.13 14.71 -9.68
N ASP A 5 -20.35 14.18 -9.57
CA ASP A 5 -21.15 14.06 -8.34
C ASP A 5 -20.55 13.14 -7.26
N GLY A 6 -19.43 12.48 -7.57
CA GLY A 6 -18.72 11.60 -6.65
C GLY A 6 -19.40 10.25 -6.45
N LEU A 7 -20.44 9.91 -7.22
CA LEU A 7 -21.15 8.64 -7.11
C LEU A 7 -20.46 7.54 -7.95
N PRO A 8 -20.45 6.27 -7.47
CA PRO A 8 -20.99 5.76 -6.20
C PRO A 8 -20.05 5.96 -4.99
N GLY A 9 -18.98 6.74 -5.12
CA GLY A 9 -17.95 6.94 -4.09
C GLY A 9 -16.82 5.91 -4.18
N PRO A 10 -15.69 6.15 -3.51
CA PRO A 10 -14.60 5.19 -3.46
C PRO A 10 -14.96 4.00 -2.57
N THR A 11 -14.55 2.81 -2.98
CA THR A 11 -14.62 1.59 -2.16
C THR A 11 -13.31 1.39 -1.38
N ASP A 12 -13.37 0.80 -0.19
CA ASP A 12 -12.16 0.39 0.52
C ASP A 12 -11.47 -0.77 -0.23
N ALA A 13 -10.20 -0.56 -0.60
CA ALA A 13 -9.45 -1.53 -1.38
C ALA A 13 -9.22 -2.85 -0.63
N TRP A 14 -8.90 -2.83 0.66
CA TRP A 14 -8.57 -4.05 1.41
C TRP A 14 -9.80 -4.87 1.74
N LEU A 15 -10.94 -4.24 2.01
CA LEU A 15 -12.24 -4.93 2.11
C LEU A 15 -12.60 -5.61 0.79
N THR A 16 -12.44 -4.89 -0.33
CA THR A 16 -12.73 -5.46 -1.66
C THR A 16 -11.79 -6.60 -2.01
N LEU A 17 -10.49 -6.47 -1.72
CA LEU A 17 -9.51 -7.53 -1.95
C LEU A 17 -9.77 -8.75 -1.06
N GLY A 18 -10.24 -8.57 0.18
CA GLY A 18 -10.65 -9.68 1.05
C GLY A 18 -11.79 -10.51 0.47
N ALA A 19 -12.80 -9.86 -0.10
CA ALA A 19 -13.89 -10.56 -0.81
C ALA A 19 -13.36 -11.29 -2.06
N LEU A 20 -12.60 -10.58 -2.91
CA LEU A 20 -12.02 -11.16 -4.12
C LEU A 20 -11.05 -12.31 -3.84
N ALA A 21 -10.34 -12.29 -2.71
CA ALA A 21 -9.43 -13.35 -2.29
C ALA A 21 -10.15 -14.68 -2.12
N ARG A 22 -11.41 -14.67 -1.67
CA ARG A 22 -12.24 -15.86 -1.50
C ARG A 22 -12.97 -16.28 -2.77
N GLU A 23 -13.34 -15.32 -3.61
CA GLU A 23 -14.09 -15.56 -4.86
C GLU A 23 -13.20 -15.94 -6.06
N THR A 24 -11.88 -15.88 -5.90
CA THR A 24 -10.93 -16.15 -6.99
C THR A 24 -9.81 -17.06 -6.55
N GLU A 25 -9.27 -17.86 -7.48
CA GLU A 25 -8.27 -18.88 -7.16
C GLU A 25 -6.88 -18.62 -7.78
N ARG A 26 -6.82 -17.92 -8.92
CA ARG A 26 -5.58 -17.78 -9.71
C ARG A 26 -5.02 -16.37 -9.75
N ILE A 27 -5.88 -15.38 -9.87
CA ILE A 27 -5.44 -14.00 -10.13
C ILE A 27 -4.65 -13.42 -8.96
N ARG A 28 -3.66 -12.58 -9.24
CA ARG A 28 -2.97 -11.84 -8.17
C ARG A 28 -3.77 -10.60 -7.77
N LEU A 29 -3.70 -10.27 -6.49
CA LEU A 29 -4.56 -9.31 -5.82
C LEU A 29 -3.72 -8.24 -5.15
N GLY A 30 -3.90 -6.98 -5.52
CA GLY A 30 -3.10 -5.92 -4.90
C GLY A 30 -3.64 -4.53 -5.08
N THR A 31 -3.09 -3.62 -4.29
CA THR A 31 -3.33 -2.18 -4.43
C THR A 31 -2.22 -1.58 -5.27
N LEU A 32 -2.55 -0.66 -6.19
CA LEU A 32 -1.51 0.12 -6.86
C LEU A 32 -0.68 0.91 -5.82
N LEU A 33 -1.38 1.64 -4.94
CA LEU A 33 -0.83 2.30 -3.76
C LEU A 33 -1.88 2.37 -2.64
N THR A 34 -1.65 1.66 -1.55
CA THR A 34 -2.33 1.90 -0.27
C THR A 34 -1.79 3.20 0.31
N ALA A 35 -2.66 4.19 0.49
CA ALA A 35 -2.28 5.43 1.15
C ALA A 35 -2.03 5.16 2.65
N GLY A 36 -0.77 5.30 3.08
CA GLY A 36 -0.35 5.05 4.46
C GLY A 36 -1.02 6.00 5.46
N THR A 37 -1.41 7.20 5.05
CA THR A 37 -2.11 8.15 5.93
C THR A 37 -3.49 7.69 6.40
N PHE A 38 -4.11 6.73 5.69
CA PHE A 38 -5.48 6.27 6.00
C PHE A 38 -5.51 5.19 7.08
N ARG A 39 -4.37 4.56 7.41
CA ARG A 39 -4.33 3.36 8.25
C ARG A 39 -3.14 3.38 9.17
N LEU A 40 -3.31 2.84 10.38
CA LEU A 40 -2.20 2.59 11.29
C LEU A 40 -1.39 1.37 10.79
N PRO A 41 -0.05 1.38 10.89
CA PRO A 41 0.79 0.34 10.29
C PRO A 41 0.58 -1.04 10.90
N GLY A 42 0.33 -1.14 12.20
CA GLY A 42 0.02 -2.42 12.86
C GLY A 42 -1.24 -3.07 12.29
N HIS A 43 -2.33 -2.30 12.16
CA HIS A 43 -3.57 -2.80 11.55
C HIS A 43 -3.39 -3.13 10.07
N LEU A 44 -2.63 -2.32 9.32
CA LEU A 44 -2.35 -2.62 7.91
C LEU A 44 -1.57 -3.92 7.75
N ALA A 45 -0.59 -4.18 8.61
CA ALA A 45 0.17 -5.44 8.61
C ALA A 45 -0.74 -6.66 8.82
N ILE A 46 -1.70 -6.56 9.75
CA ILE A 46 -2.70 -7.61 10.01
C ILE A 46 -3.61 -7.81 8.80
N MET A 47 -4.18 -6.72 8.26
CA MET A 47 -5.09 -6.79 7.12
C MET A 47 -4.44 -7.46 5.90
N VAL A 48 -3.22 -7.04 5.55
CA VAL A 48 -2.49 -7.63 4.42
C VAL A 48 -2.20 -9.10 4.65
N ALA A 49 -1.76 -9.49 5.86
CA ALA A 49 -1.49 -10.88 6.20
C ALA A 49 -2.75 -11.77 6.10
N GLN A 50 -3.89 -11.28 6.56
CA GLN A 50 -5.15 -12.02 6.47
C GLN A 50 -5.64 -12.15 5.02
N VAL A 51 -5.57 -11.09 4.22
CA VAL A 51 -5.94 -11.19 2.80
C VAL A 51 -4.97 -12.11 2.06
N ASP A 52 -3.69 -12.09 2.41
CA ASP A 52 -2.69 -13.00 1.84
C ASP A 52 -3.03 -14.46 2.14
N GLU A 53 -3.35 -14.77 3.39
CA GLU A 53 -3.83 -16.10 3.81
C GLU A 53 -5.11 -16.50 3.08
N MET A 54 -6.15 -15.65 3.08
CA MET A 54 -7.42 -15.92 2.40
C MET A 54 -7.24 -16.17 0.91
N SER A 55 -6.27 -15.51 0.29
CA SER A 55 -5.96 -15.64 -1.13
C SER A 55 -5.11 -16.86 -1.47
N GLY A 56 -4.49 -17.53 -0.49
CA GLY A 56 -3.49 -18.56 -0.76
C GLY A 56 -2.17 -17.99 -1.30
N GLY A 57 -1.76 -16.81 -0.83
CA GLY A 57 -0.44 -16.25 -1.12
C GLY A 57 -0.37 -15.41 -2.40
N ARG A 58 -1.48 -14.79 -2.81
CA ARG A 58 -1.60 -14.05 -4.07
C ARG A 58 -1.59 -12.52 -3.88
N VAL A 59 -1.31 -12.04 -2.68
CA VAL A 59 -1.38 -10.61 -2.36
C VAL A 59 -0.10 -9.86 -2.75
N GLU A 60 -0.27 -8.62 -3.23
CA GLU A 60 0.80 -7.64 -3.37
C GLU A 60 0.42 -6.32 -2.68
N LEU A 61 1.35 -5.79 -1.87
CA LEU A 61 1.16 -4.54 -1.13
C LEU A 61 1.82 -3.37 -1.87
N GLY A 62 1.03 -2.59 -2.60
CA GLY A 62 1.41 -1.23 -2.96
C GLY A 62 1.26 -0.30 -1.76
N LEU A 63 2.27 0.51 -1.43
CA LEU A 63 2.25 1.43 -0.30
C LEU A 63 2.76 2.81 -0.74
N GLY A 64 2.07 3.87 -0.34
CA GLY A 64 2.46 5.24 -0.66
C GLY A 64 2.04 6.26 0.40
N ALA A 65 2.59 7.46 0.32
CA ALA A 65 2.45 8.49 1.36
C ALA A 65 1.07 9.18 1.41
N GLY A 66 0.18 8.93 0.44
CA GLY A 66 -1.05 9.70 0.25
C GLY A 66 -0.77 11.07 -0.41
N TRP A 67 -1.68 11.52 -1.27
CA TRP A 67 -1.44 12.69 -2.12
C TRP A 67 -2.59 13.68 -2.20
N TYR A 68 -3.84 13.26 -1.96
CA TYR A 68 -5.01 14.08 -2.25
C TYR A 68 -5.64 14.68 -0.99
N GLU A 69 -5.45 15.99 -0.80
CA GLU A 69 -5.86 16.74 0.40
C GLU A 69 -7.37 16.80 0.60
N ASP A 70 -8.15 17.06 -0.46
CA ASP A 70 -9.60 17.18 -0.35
C ASP A 70 -10.25 15.88 0.16
N GLU A 71 -9.74 14.72 -0.27
CA GLU A 71 -10.21 13.43 0.23
C GLU A 71 -9.88 13.23 1.72
N HIS A 72 -8.70 13.69 2.15
CA HIS A 72 -8.36 13.67 3.57
C HIS A 72 -9.31 14.55 4.38
N ALA A 73 -9.59 15.76 3.91
CA ALA A 73 -10.54 16.68 4.54
C ALA A 73 -11.96 16.08 4.58
N ALA A 74 -12.42 15.48 3.48
CA ALA A 74 -13.75 14.87 3.38
C ALA A 74 -13.93 13.69 4.36
N TYR A 75 -12.87 12.91 4.61
CA TYR A 75 -12.90 11.77 5.54
C TYR A 75 -12.39 12.10 6.95
N GLY A 76 -12.09 13.37 7.25
CA GLY A 76 -11.58 13.78 8.57
C GLY A 76 -10.20 13.21 8.91
N ILE A 77 -9.40 12.89 7.89
CA ILE A 77 -8.05 12.34 8.03
C ILE A 77 -7.05 13.50 8.04
N PRO A 78 -6.11 13.58 9.00
CA PRO A 78 -5.07 14.60 8.97
C PRO A 78 -4.22 14.52 7.68
N PHE A 79 -3.97 15.66 7.05
CA PHE A 79 -3.08 15.78 5.89
C PHE A 79 -1.80 16.54 6.27
N PRO A 80 -0.82 15.87 6.91
CA PRO A 80 0.41 16.54 7.34
C PRO A 80 1.28 16.91 6.13
N SER A 81 2.33 17.70 6.36
CA SER A 81 3.26 18.14 5.31
C SER A 81 3.83 16.97 4.49
N LEU A 82 4.22 17.22 3.24
CA LEU A 82 4.80 16.19 2.37
C LEU A 82 5.97 15.46 3.03
N LYS A 83 6.87 16.21 3.67
CA LYS A 83 8.01 15.65 4.40
C LYS A 83 7.54 14.68 5.49
N GLU A 84 6.60 15.11 6.32
CA GLU A 84 6.08 14.28 7.39
C GLU A 84 5.38 13.02 6.86
N ARG A 85 4.64 13.10 5.74
CA ARG A 85 4.02 11.92 5.13
C ARG A 85 5.06 10.89 4.68
N PHE A 86 6.20 11.34 4.15
CA PHE A 86 7.30 10.43 3.80
C PHE A 86 8.02 9.87 5.01
N ASP A 87 8.29 10.68 6.04
CA ASP A 87 8.88 10.17 7.28
C ASP A 87 7.96 9.12 7.94
N ARG A 88 6.64 9.36 7.94
CA ARG A 88 5.63 8.40 8.40
C ARG A 88 5.64 7.14 7.55
N LEU A 89 5.70 7.26 6.22
CA LEU A 89 5.75 6.10 5.32
C LEU A 89 6.96 5.20 5.60
N GLU A 90 8.12 5.78 5.87
CA GLU A 90 9.33 5.04 6.24
C GLU A 90 9.12 4.26 7.55
N GLU A 91 8.61 4.90 8.60
CA GLU A 91 8.30 4.21 9.85
C GLU A 91 7.22 3.13 9.69
N GLN A 92 6.18 3.39 8.88
CA GLN A 92 5.15 2.39 8.59
C GLN A 92 5.75 1.15 7.93
N LEU A 93 6.64 1.34 6.95
CA LEU A 93 7.32 0.23 6.29
C LEU A 93 8.15 -0.59 7.29
N SER A 94 8.89 0.08 8.19
CA SER A 94 9.65 -0.59 9.26
C SER A 94 8.75 -1.37 10.20
N VAL A 95 7.61 -0.81 10.61
CA VAL A 95 6.65 -1.49 11.49
C VAL A 95 6.05 -2.72 10.79
N ILE A 96 5.53 -2.55 9.57
CA ILE A 96 4.86 -3.63 8.84
C ILE A 96 5.82 -4.80 8.59
N THR A 97 7.01 -4.49 8.08
CA THR A 97 8.00 -5.53 7.75
C THR A 97 8.62 -6.14 9.01
N GLY A 98 8.79 -5.35 10.08
CA GLY A 98 9.26 -5.85 11.38
C GLY A 98 8.26 -6.80 12.04
N LEU A 99 6.96 -6.49 12.00
CA LEU A 99 5.91 -7.39 12.47
C LEU A 99 5.95 -8.72 11.70
N TRP A 100 6.02 -8.69 10.38
CA TRP A 100 6.04 -9.92 9.59
C TRP A 100 7.32 -10.74 9.73
N ALA A 101 8.45 -10.11 10.03
CA ALA A 101 9.74 -10.77 10.21
C ALA A 101 9.97 -11.33 11.62
N THR A 102 9.20 -10.86 12.61
CA THR A 102 9.32 -11.33 14.00
C THR A 102 8.93 -12.81 14.08
N PRO A 103 9.71 -13.69 14.70
CA PRO A 103 9.35 -15.10 14.81
C PRO A 103 8.05 -15.34 15.60
N ALA A 104 7.33 -16.40 15.26
CA ALA A 104 6.13 -16.80 15.99
C ALA A 104 6.45 -17.09 17.46
N GLY A 105 5.69 -16.49 18.37
CA GLY A 105 5.93 -16.58 19.83
C GLY A 105 6.83 -15.48 20.39
N GLU A 106 7.50 -14.70 19.54
CA GLU A 106 8.25 -13.51 19.93
C GLU A 106 7.38 -12.25 19.89
N ARG A 107 7.96 -11.13 20.37
CA ARG A 107 7.28 -9.84 20.47
C ARG A 107 8.05 -8.75 19.73
N PHE A 108 7.33 -7.95 18.97
CA PHE A 108 7.87 -6.81 18.24
C PHE A 108 7.63 -5.51 19.01
N SER A 109 8.66 -4.66 19.09
CA SER A 109 8.53 -3.29 19.60
C SER A 109 9.17 -2.32 18.62
N PHE A 110 8.60 -1.14 18.48
CA PHE A 110 9.08 -0.09 17.60
C PHE A 110 8.92 1.26 18.28
N HIS A 111 9.96 2.09 18.23
CA HIS A 111 10.01 3.38 18.92
C HIS A 111 10.41 4.46 17.91
N GLY A 112 9.48 4.78 17.02
CA GLY A 112 9.64 5.86 16.04
C GLY A 112 9.18 7.19 16.60
N LYS A 113 9.27 8.23 15.77
CA LYS A 113 8.73 9.56 16.04
C LYS A 113 7.21 9.57 15.91
N TYR A 114 6.66 8.85 14.93
CA TYR A 114 5.23 8.86 14.61
C TYR A 114 4.48 7.62 15.07
N TYR A 115 5.17 6.47 15.17
CA TYR A 115 4.57 5.23 15.64
C TYR A 115 5.36 4.63 16.80
N GLN A 116 4.62 4.19 17.81
CA GLN A 116 5.16 3.46 18.96
C GLN A 116 4.38 2.17 19.13
N LEU A 117 5.09 1.04 19.09
CA LEU A 117 4.56 -0.28 19.35
C LEU A 117 5.34 -0.87 20.53
N SER A 118 4.62 -1.39 21.51
CA SER A 118 5.22 -1.99 22.70
C SER A 118 4.78 -3.44 22.84
N SER A 119 5.74 -4.37 22.81
CA SER A 119 5.51 -5.78 23.13
C SER A 119 4.40 -6.44 22.29
N CYS A 120 4.28 -6.02 21.03
CA CYS A 120 3.22 -6.48 20.12
C CYS A 120 3.42 -7.96 19.77
N PRO A 121 2.41 -8.83 19.98
CA PRO A 121 2.46 -10.19 19.47
C PRO A 121 2.39 -10.09 17.94
N ALA A 122 3.46 -10.47 17.26
CA ALA A 122 3.67 -10.14 15.85
C ALA A 122 2.87 -11.03 14.88
N LEU A 123 1.56 -11.13 15.10
CA LEU A 123 0.63 -12.02 14.41
C LEU A 123 -0.61 -11.26 13.91
N PRO A 124 -1.23 -11.71 12.80
CA PRO A 124 -0.84 -12.85 11.97
C PRO A 124 0.33 -12.54 11.02
N HIS A 125 1.06 -13.59 10.62
CA HIS A 125 2.03 -13.50 9.53
C HIS A 125 1.34 -13.72 8.18
N PRO A 126 1.82 -13.08 7.09
CA PRO A 126 1.43 -13.45 5.74
C PRO A 126 1.76 -14.92 5.45
N LEU A 127 1.09 -15.52 4.47
CA LEU A 127 1.41 -16.86 3.98
C LEU A 127 2.69 -16.84 3.16
N GLN A 128 2.87 -15.81 2.32
CA GLN A 128 4.07 -15.63 1.51
C GLN A 128 5.32 -15.39 2.37
N ARG A 129 6.43 -16.07 2.02
CA ARG A 129 7.74 -15.95 2.67
C ARG A 129 8.78 -15.37 1.68
N PRO A 130 9.66 -14.46 2.11
CA PRO A 130 9.75 -13.88 3.45
C PRO A 130 8.60 -12.91 3.79
N LYS A 131 7.94 -12.34 2.78
CA LYS A 131 6.77 -11.46 2.89
C LYS A 131 6.08 -11.31 1.52
N PRO A 132 4.85 -10.79 1.44
CA PRO A 132 4.23 -10.44 0.16
C PRO A 132 5.09 -9.45 -0.63
N PRO A 133 5.09 -9.50 -1.99
CA PRO A 133 5.73 -8.49 -2.81
C PRO A 133 5.21 -7.09 -2.48
N MET A 134 6.11 -6.11 -2.48
CA MET A 134 5.80 -4.74 -2.12
C MET A 134 6.17 -3.79 -3.25
N ILE A 135 5.28 -2.83 -3.53
CA ILE A 135 5.51 -1.71 -4.45
C ILE A 135 5.48 -0.44 -3.60
N LEU A 136 6.54 0.38 -3.67
CA LEU A 136 6.59 1.66 -2.96
C LEU A 136 6.38 2.80 -3.96
N GLY A 137 5.37 3.63 -3.73
CA GLY A 137 5.09 4.82 -4.54
C GLY A 137 5.33 6.10 -3.76
N GLY A 138 6.08 7.02 -4.37
CA GLY A 138 6.35 8.33 -3.80
C GLY A 138 6.78 9.34 -4.86
N LEU A 139 6.11 10.49 -4.89
CA LEU A 139 6.55 11.65 -5.63
C LEU A 139 7.36 12.57 -4.71
N GLY A 140 8.68 12.54 -4.85
CA GLY A 140 9.60 13.42 -4.14
C GLY A 140 11.02 13.29 -4.68
N ALA A 141 11.72 14.42 -4.86
CA ALA A 141 13.13 14.42 -5.29
C ALA A 141 14.06 13.71 -4.30
N ASP A 142 13.66 13.62 -3.03
CA ASP A 142 14.44 12.96 -1.98
C ASP A 142 14.21 11.44 -1.89
N VAL A 143 13.08 10.92 -2.39
CA VAL A 143 12.85 9.46 -2.52
C VAL A 143 13.83 8.87 -3.53
N ARG A 144 14.08 9.59 -4.64
CA ARG A 144 15.03 9.18 -5.69
C ARG A 144 16.46 9.07 -5.17
N ARG A 145 16.89 10.00 -4.31
CA ARG A 145 18.24 10.03 -3.73
C ARG A 145 18.47 8.99 -2.64
N ARG A 146 17.44 8.65 -1.84
CA ARG A 146 17.59 7.74 -0.69
C ARG A 146 17.52 6.26 -1.07
N TRP A 147 16.83 5.90 -2.16
CA TRP A 147 16.59 4.51 -2.56
C TRP A 147 17.28 4.08 -3.86
N GLN A 148 18.25 4.85 -4.37
CA GLN A 148 19.01 4.58 -5.61
C GLN A 148 18.10 4.17 -6.79
N LEU A 149 17.03 4.92 -7.01
CA LEU A 149 16.18 4.75 -8.19
C LEU A 149 16.50 5.87 -9.19
N ASP A 150 17.50 5.63 -10.06
CA ASP A 150 17.82 6.49 -11.21
C ASP A 150 16.79 6.26 -12.33
N MET A 151 15.54 6.65 -12.09
CA MET A 151 14.50 6.60 -13.12
C MET A 151 13.72 7.92 -13.25
N PRO A 152 13.65 8.50 -14.46
CA PRO A 152 12.75 9.61 -14.78
C PRO A 152 11.27 9.28 -14.46
N MET A 153 10.44 10.29 -14.24
CA MET A 153 8.99 10.14 -13.99
C MET A 153 8.23 9.36 -15.07
N SER A 154 8.55 9.62 -16.33
CA SER A 154 8.05 8.84 -17.48
C SER A 154 8.46 7.38 -17.39
N SER A 155 9.59 7.11 -16.74
CA SER A 155 10.19 5.81 -16.56
C SER A 155 9.62 5.07 -15.34
N MET A 156 9.11 5.74 -14.30
CA MET A 156 8.35 5.08 -13.22
C MET A 156 6.98 4.58 -13.70
N PHE A 157 6.24 5.42 -14.45
CA PHE A 157 5.01 4.97 -15.11
C PHE A 157 5.31 3.91 -16.17
N ARG A 158 6.40 4.03 -16.94
CA ARG A 158 6.84 2.97 -17.86
C ARG A 158 7.41 1.75 -17.14
N PHE A 159 7.93 1.82 -15.91
CA PHE A 159 8.43 0.69 -15.13
C PHE A 159 7.27 -0.06 -14.49
N LEU A 160 6.28 0.66 -13.96
CA LEU A 160 4.98 0.10 -13.60
C LEU A 160 4.40 -0.57 -14.84
N LEU A 161 4.17 0.16 -15.94
CA LEU A 161 3.64 -0.41 -17.18
C LEU A 161 4.53 -1.53 -17.76
N TRP A 162 5.86 -1.51 -17.65
CA TRP A 162 6.79 -2.54 -18.15
C TRP A 162 6.78 -3.78 -17.27
N ARG A 163 6.76 -3.64 -15.94
CA ARG A 163 6.48 -4.73 -14.98
C ARG A 163 5.10 -5.33 -15.25
N TYR A 164 4.12 -4.49 -15.64
CA TYR A 164 2.78 -4.89 -16.10
C TYR A 164 2.71 -5.27 -17.60
N SER A 165 3.82 -5.22 -18.36
CA SER A 165 3.90 -5.61 -19.79
C SER A 165 4.79 -6.84 -20.01
N LEU A 166 5.39 -7.38 -18.96
CA LEU A 166 5.97 -8.72 -19.02
C LEU A 166 4.82 -9.71 -19.26
N PRO A 167 4.94 -10.67 -20.19
CA PRO A 167 3.95 -11.72 -20.36
C PRO A 167 3.95 -12.60 -19.11
N SER A 168 3.22 -12.16 -18.10
CA SER A 168 2.73 -13.01 -17.04
C SER A 168 1.60 -13.82 -17.65
N THR A 169 1.72 -15.14 -17.62
CA THR A 169 0.68 -16.08 -18.06
C THR A 169 -0.54 -16.07 -17.12
N GLU A 170 -0.58 -15.20 -16.11
CA GLU A 170 -1.63 -15.14 -15.11
C GLU A 170 -2.38 -13.79 -15.16
N PRO A 171 -3.72 -13.78 -15.11
CA PRO A 171 -4.50 -12.55 -15.06
C PRO A 171 -4.35 -11.83 -13.71
N TRP A 172 -4.41 -10.49 -13.70
CA TRP A 172 -4.20 -9.64 -12.52
C TRP A 172 -5.42 -8.76 -12.25
N ILE A 173 -5.74 -8.49 -10.97
CA ILE A 173 -6.64 -7.41 -10.57
C ILE A 173 -5.87 -6.44 -9.66
N VAL A 174 -5.67 -5.22 -10.16
CA VAL A 174 -5.12 -4.09 -9.39
C VAL A 174 -6.27 -3.14 -9.07
N LEU A 175 -6.57 -2.99 -7.77
CA LEU A 175 -7.53 -1.98 -7.35
C LEU A 175 -6.82 -0.64 -7.13
N VAL A 176 -7.28 0.37 -7.85
CA VAL A 176 -6.94 1.76 -7.61
C VAL A 176 -8.11 2.36 -6.84
N SER A 177 -7.87 2.83 -5.61
CA SER A 177 -8.83 3.73 -4.94
C SER A 177 -8.94 4.98 -5.80
N ARG A 178 -10.02 5.08 -6.58
CA ARG A 178 -10.31 6.28 -7.37
C ARG A 178 -10.81 7.37 -6.42
N SER A 179 -9.90 8.21 -5.95
CA SER A 179 -10.22 9.63 -5.80
C SER A 179 -9.73 10.34 -7.07
N GLY A 180 -10.61 11.10 -7.73
CA GLY A 180 -10.31 11.74 -9.03
C GLY A 180 -9.02 12.57 -8.98
N ALA A 181 -8.20 12.69 -10.03
CA ALA A 181 -8.44 12.52 -11.45
C ALA A 181 -7.21 11.91 -12.14
N ILE A 182 -7.44 11.00 -13.09
CA ILE A 182 -6.58 10.82 -14.24
C ILE A 182 -7.18 11.71 -15.33
N GLN A 183 -6.51 12.80 -15.69
CA GLN A 183 -6.72 13.38 -17.01
C GLN A 183 -5.62 12.87 -17.93
N PRO A 184 -5.94 12.10 -18.99
CA PRO A 184 -5.03 11.89 -20.10
C PRO A 184 -5.10 13.07 -21.08
N ALA A 185 -3.92 13.51 -21.51
CA ALA A 185 -3.56 14.23 -22.73
C ALA A 185 -4.62 15.08 -23.46
N SER A 186 -4.32 16.39 -23.53
CA SER A 186 -4.40 17.16 -24.77
C SER A 186 -3.05 17.84 -25.01
#